data_AF-A0A8X6FN80-F1
#
_entry.id   AF-A0A8X6FN80-F1
#
_cell.length_a   1.000
_cell.length_b   1.000
_cell.length_c   1.000
_cell.angle_alpha   90.00
_cell.angle_beta   90.00
_cell.angle_gamma   90.00
#
_symmetry.space_group_name_H-M   'P 1'
#
loop_
_entity.id
_entity.type
_entity.pdbx_description
1 polymer ?
#
loop_
_entity_poly.entity_id
_entity_poly.type
_entity_poly.pdbx_seq_one_letter_code
_entity_poly.pdbx_strand_id
1 'polypeptide(L)'
;MYFTIHRKKELLTTTVNKLSRFPLLTRDVKKNLSAVILCSMTVIHSISILLTCNWRWTARYHAYGYEVENSYPQFSIISIKTFLKAIVFPTFTNLVSLVYCTLCQRCCLLIKNFTVEVLKTSPNAFGPSLQMEILRHKTKIDDVLESIHETFSLPSFFIFTTHFLTRANIIGWLLCFDLADYKPHMFTQTIFFGSNAFGCIVVTLRIVGGLPVQMKEFRDVFYKKSHLRLLIVGNMDEPQLKRELLDMPEVPLTGC
;
A
#
# COMPACT_ATOMS: atom_id res chain seq x y z
N MET A 1 -25.11 1.84 -2.81
CA MET A 1 -23.89 2.30 -2.11
C MET A 1 -23.65 1.58 -0.79
N TYR A 2 -24.62 1.54 0.14
CA TYR A 2 -24.51 0.82 1.42
C TYR A 2 -24.11 -0.66 1.29
N PHE A 3 -24.78 -1.40 0.41
CA PHE A 3 -24.52 -2.84 0.18
C PHE A 3 -23.08 -3.12 -0.31
N THR A 4 -22.56 -2.24 -1.17
CA THR A 4 -21.20 -2.32 -1.70
C THR A 4 -20.14 -2.07 -0.62
N ILE A 5 -20.40 -1.11 0.28
CA ILE A 5 -19.52 -0.80 1.42
C ILE A 5 -19.53 -1.96 2.42
N HIS A 6 -20.70 -2.53 2.71
CA HIS A 6 -20.83 -3.70 3.58
C HIS A 6 -20.02 -4.89 3.05
N ARG A 7 -20.18 -5.21 1.76
CA ARG A 7 -19.44 -6.30 1.11
C ARG A 7 -17.92 -6.10 1.16
N LYS A 8 -17.44 -4.87 0.91
CA LYS A 8 -16.00 -4.54 0.97
C LYS A 8 -15.45 -4.62 2.39
N LYS A 9 -16.23 -4.21 3.40
CA LYS A 9 -15.88 -4.36 4.81
C LYS A 9 -15.74 -5.84 5.17
N GLU A 10 -16.70 -6.67 4.78
CA GLU A 10 -16.67 -8.11 5.04
C GLU A 10 -15.48 -8.80 4.36
N LEU A 11 -15.19 -8.42 3.11
CA LEU A 11 -14.02 -8.90 2.37
C LEU A 11 -12.70 -8.50 3.08
N LEU A 12 -12.61 -7.27 3.58
CA LEU A 12 -11.45 -6.79 4.34
C LEU A 12 -11.30 -7.57 5.67
N THR A 13 -12.38 -7.72 6.43
CA THR A 13 -12.37 -8.48 7.69
C THR A 13 -11.95 -9.92 7.44
N THR A 14 -12.47 -10.55 6.38
CA THR A 14 -12.10 -11.92 5.98
C THR A 14 -10.63 -12.00 5.61
N THR A 15 -10.11 -11.03 4.86
CA THR A 15 -8.70 -10.94 4.47
C THR A 15 -7.79 -10.80 5.69
N VAL A 16 -8.12 -9.89 6.61
CA VAL A 16 -7.38 -9.69 7.86
C VAL A 16 -7.42 -10.97 8.72
N ASN A 17 -8.57 -11.62 8.83
CA ASN A 17 -8.72 -12.87 9.57
C ASN A 17 -7.91 -14.00 8.96
N LYS A 18 -7.96 -14.20 7.62
CA LYS A 18 -7.12 -15.17 6.91
C LYS A 18 -5.64 -14.93 7.19
N LEU A 19 -5.22 -13.67 7.14
CA LEU A 19 -3.84 -13.26 7.38
C LEU A 19 -3.42 -13.42 8.85
N SER A 20 -4.32 -13.19 9.81
CA SER A 20 -4.08 -13.34 11.25
C SER A 20 -3.72 -14.77 11.68
N ARG A 21 -4.11 -15.77 10.89
CA ARG A 21 -3.79 -17.19 11.13
C ARG A 21 -2.31 -17.52 10.92
N PHE A 22 -1.54 -16.63 10.32
CA PHE A 22 -0.09 -16.77 10.22
C PHE A 22 0.60 -16.10 11.42
N PRO A 23 1.64 -16.72 12.02
CA PRO A 23 2.29 -16.20 13.22
C PRO A 23 2.72 -14.73 13.06
N LEU A 24 2.37 -13.92 14.06
CA LEU A 24 2.61 -12.48 14.07
C LEU A 24 4.12 -12.19 14.22
N LEU A 25 4.72 -11.61 13.18
CA LEU A 25 6.04 -10.99 13.30
C LEU A 25 5.90 -9.69 14.10
N THR A 26 6.79 -9.46 15.06
CA THR A 26 6.92 -8.36 16.07
C THR A 26 6.96 -6.91 15.53
N ARG A 27 6.30 -6.63 14.40
CA ARG A 27 6.41 -5.39 13.61
C ARG A 27 5.20 -4.45 13.73
N ASP A 28 4.23 -4.76 14.59
CA ASP A 28 2.97 -4.01 14.67
C ASP A 28 3.10 -2.66 15.40
N VAL A 29 4.07 -2.52 16.33
CA VAL A 29 4.36 -1.25 17.02
C VAL A 29 4.76 -0.15 16.03
N LYS A 30 5.59 -0.47 15.03
CA LYS A 30 6.05 0.51 14.02
C LYS A 30 4.90 1.00 13.14
N LYS A 31 3.89 0.16 12.87
CA LYS A 31 2.73 0.51 12.03
C LYS A 31 1.74 1.42 12.77
N ASN A 32 1.50 1.15 14.06
CA ASN A 32 0.68 2.01 14.91
C ASN A 32 1.29 3.42 15.02
N LEU A 33 2.63 3.50 15.14
CA LEU A 33 3.33 4.79 15.14
C LEU A 33 3.15 5.54 13.80
N SER A 34 3.24 4.87 12.66
CA SER A 34 3.01 5.50 11.35
C SER A 34 1.60 6.06 11.21
N ALA A 35 0.58 5.32 11.68
CA ALA A 35 -0.80 5.80 11.66
C ALA A 35 -0.99 7.04 12.54
N VAL A 36 -0.39 7.06 13.74
CA VAL A 36 -0.43 8.22 14.65
C VAL A 36 0.23 9.44 14.01
N ILE A 37 1.39 9.26 13.36
CA ILE A 37 2.09 10.34 12.66
C ILE A 37 1.23 10.89 11.51
N LEU A 38 0.60 10.03 10.71
CA LEU A 38 -0.26 10.48 9.60
C LEU A 38 -1.46 11.31 10.08
N CYS A 39 -2.05 10.95 11.21
CA CYS A 39 -3.17 11.69 11.80
C CYS A 39 -2.72 13.01 12.45
N SER A 40 -1.56 13.04 13.12
CA SER A 40 -1.06 14.27 13.75
C SER A 40 -0.64 15.32 12.71
N MET A 41 -0.13 14.89 11.55
CA MET A 41 0.25 15.75 10.44
C MET A 41 -0.92 16.60 9.91
N THR A 42 -2.16 16.09 9.97
CA THR A 42 -3.38 16.84 9.61
C THR A 42 -3.60 18.05 10.52
N VAL A 43 -3.41 17.83 11.83
CA VAL A 43 -3.59 18.87 12.85
C VAL A 43 -2.50 19.93 12.68
N ILE A 44 -1.25 19.49 12.54
CA ILE A 44 -0.10 20.37 12.33
C ILE A 44 -0.32 21.23 11.08
N HIS A 45 -0.70 20.63 9.94
CA HIS A 45 -0.98 21.37 8.72
C HIS A 45 -2.08 22.42 8.89
N SER A 46 -3.18 22.05 9.55
CA SER A 46 -4.31 22.96 9.77
C SER A 46 -3.91 24.17 10.62
N ILE A 47 -3.10 23.95 11.66
CA ILE A 47 -2.54 25.01 12.50
C ILE A 47 -1.56 25.87 11.68
N SER A 48 -0.67 25.27 10.89
CA SER A 48 0.30 26.01 10.07
C SER A 48 -0.39 26.93 9.06
N ILE A 49 -1.47 26.48 8.41
CA ILE A 49 -2.25 27.34 7.50
C ILE A 49 -2.90 28.49 8.24
N LEU A 50 -3.50 28.23 9.40
CA LEU A 50 -4.14 29.25 10.22
C LEU A 50 -3.17 30.36 10.65
N LEU A 51 -1.92 30.00 10.96
CA LEU A 51 -0.86 30.93 11.35
C LEU A 51 -0.25 31.71 10.17
N THR A 52 -0.34 31.20 8.94
CA THR A 52 0.37 31.77 7.78
C THR A 52 -0.54 32.42 6.73
N CYS A 53 -1.85 32.21 6.81
CA CYS A 53 -2.80 32.71 5.82
C CYS A 53 -3.29 34.14 6.14
N ASN A 54 -3.75 34.85 5.11
CA ASN A 54 -4.52 36.07 5.30
C ASN A 54 -5.96 35.70 5.66
N TRP A 55 -6.37 35.95 6.91
CA TRP A 55 -7.65 35.48 7.44
C TRP A 55 -8.85 36.01 6.65
N ARG A 56 -8.86 37.30 6.30
CA ARG A 56 -9.97 37.91 5.57
C ARG A 56 -10.15 37.29 4.20
N TRP A 57 -9.06 37.16 3.42
CA TRP A 57 -9.13 36.59 2.08
C TRP A 57 -9.45 35.09 2.10
N THR A 58 -8.83 34.34 3.03
CA THR A 58 -8.98 32.89 3.12
C THR A 58 -10.36 32.49 3.64
N ALA A 59 -10.91 33.22 4.62
CA ALA A 59 -12.27 33.03 5.09
C ALA A 59 -13.28 33.33 3.98
N ARG A 60 -13.10 34.42 3.22
CA ARG A 60 -13.96 34.74 2.07
C ARG A 60 -13.93 33.65 1.01
N TYR A 61 -12.75 33.13 0.67
CA TYR A 61 -12.61 31.99 -0.24
C TYR A 61 -13.36 30.75 0.27
N HIS A 62 -13.20 30.40 1.55
CA HIS A 62 -13.86 29.24 2.16
C HIS A 62 -15.37 29.42 2.40
N ALA A 63 -15.83 30.66 2.47
CA ALA A 63 -17.24 31.05 2.56
C ALA A 63 -17.86 31.32 1.18
N TYR A 64 -17.25 30.85 0.09
CA TYR A 64 -17.76 30.97 -1.28
C TYR A 64 -18.01 32.41 -1.73
N GLY A 65 -17.14 33.33 -1.30
CA GLY A 65 -17.20 34.74 -1.68
C GLY A 65 -17.90 35.64 -0.67
N TYR A 66 -18.58 35.08 0.34
CA TYR A 66 -19.24 35.83 1.40
C TYR A 66 -18.23 36.52 2.31
N GLU A 67 -18.43 37.82 2.57
CA GLU A 67 -17.56 38.58 3.47
C GLU A 67 -17.93 38.28 4.92
N VAL A 68 -16.98 37.71 5.65
CA VAL A 68 -17.11 37.46 7.08
C VAL A 68 -16.32 38.55 7.79
N GLU A 69 -16.99 39.51 8.44
CA GLU A 69 -16.31 40.64 9.08
C GLU A 69 -15.69 40.25 10.44
N ASN A 70 -16.40 39.42 11.21
CA ASN A 70 -15.99 39.02 12.55
C ASN A 70 -14.81 38.03 12.54
N SER A 71 -13.80 38.26 13.39
CA SER A 71 -12.59 37.41 13.45
C SER A 71 -12.85 35.98 13.94
N TYR A 72 -13.80 35.78 14.86
CA TYR A 72 -14.14 34.45 15.37
C TYR A 72 -14.68 33.50 14.29
N PRO A 73 -15.73 33.84 13.51
CA PRO A 73 -16.20 32.97 12.43
C PRO A 73 -15.18 32.81 11.30
N GLN A 74 -14.33 33.81 11.02
CA GLN A 74 -13.20 33.63 10.08
C GLN A 74 -12.28 32.49 10.53
N PHE A 75 -11.85 32.51 11.80
CA PHE A 75 -11.00 31.46 12.37
C PHE A 75 -11.66 30.09 12.27
N SER A 76 -12.91 29.97 12.74
CA SER A 76 -13.64 28.70 12.72
C SER A 76 -13.81 28.13 11.32
N ILE A 77 -14.18 28.97 10.33
CA ILE A 77 -14.36 28.53 8.94
C ILE A 77 -13.04 28.02 8.36
N ILE A 78 -11.95 28.77 8.52
CA ILE A 78 -10.62 28.40 8.00
C ILE A 78 -10.16 27.08 8.63
N SER A 79 -10.23 26.97 9.96
CA SER A 79 -9.79 25.76 10.68
C SER A 79 -10.59 24.54 10.27
N ILE A 80 -11.92 24.62 10.27
CA ILE A 80 -12.80 23.49 9.94
C ILE A 80 -12.60 23.07 8.49
N LYS A 81 -12.62 24.00 7.53
CA LYS A 81 -12.48 23.67 6.10
C LYS A 81 -11.10 23.11 5.79
N THR A 82 -10.03 23.68 6.35
CA THR A 82 -8.66 23.19 6.15
C THR A 82 -8.49 21.79 6.72
N PHE A 83 -8.99 21.58 7.93
CA PHE A 83 -8.92 20.28 8.61
C PHE A 83 -9.70 19.20 7.86
N LEU A 84 -10.95 19.48 7.45
CA LEU A 84 -11.76 18.54 6.66
C LEU A 84 -11.09 18.22 5.32
N LYS A 85 -10.52 19.22 4.63
CA LYS A 85 -9.79 19.01 3.39
C LYS A 85 -8.60 18.07 3.62
N ALA A 86 -7.80 18.33 4.65
CA ALA A 86 -6.62 17.54 4.99
C ALA A 86 -6.97 16.10 5.46
N ILE A 87 -8.09 15.91 6.16
CA ILE A 87 -8.62 14.59 6.52
C ILE A 87 -8.93 13.77 5.27
N VAL A 88 -9.71 14.33 4.34
CA VAL A 88 -10.12 13.62 3.12
C VAL A 88 -8.89 13.30 2.28
N PHE A 89 -8.03 14.30 2.06
CA PHE A 89 -6.76 14.12 1.38
C PHE A 89 -5.71 15.08 1.97
N PRO A 90 -4.53 14.59 2.39
CA PRO A 90 -3.99 13.27 2.10
C PRO A 90 -4.24 12.20 3.18
N THR A 91 -4.80 12.52 4.35
CA THR A 91 -4.76 11.62 5.52
C THR A 91 -5.50 10.31 5.33
N PHE A 92 -6.79 10.35 4.96
CA PHE A 92 -7.56 9.13 4.74
C PHE A 92 -6.96 8.28 3.62
N THR A 93 -6.54 8.93 2.54
CA THR A 93 -5.88 8.29 1.39
C THR A 93 -4.61 7.55 1.84
N ASN A 94 -3.76 8.20 2.65
CA ASN A 94 -2.54 7.61 3.19
C ASN A 94 -2.82 6.47 4.19
N LEU A 95 -3.88 6.55 4.98
CA LEU A 95 -4.29 5.46 5.88
C LEU A 95 -4.72 4.22 5.10
N VAL A 96 -5.50 4.39 4.03
CA VAL A 96 -5.88 3.29 3.15
C VAL A 96 -4.64 2.68 2.48
N SER A 97 -3.72 3.51 1.98
CA SER A 97 -2.45 3.04 1.45
C SER A 97 -1.61 2.29 2.48
N LEU A 98 -1.58 2.74 3.74
CA LEU A 98 -0.86 2.08 4.82
C LEU A 98 -1.42 0.69 5.11
N VAL A 99 -2.75 0.54 5.14
CA VAL A 99 -3.40 -0.77 5.30
C VAL A 99 -3.05 -1.67 4.12
N TYR A 100 -3.22 -1.19 2.90
CA TYR A 100 -2.90 -1.93 1.68
C TYR A 100 -1.44 -2.41 1.67
N CYS A 101 -0.50 -1.50 1.89
CA CYS A 101 0.93 -1.80 2.00
C CYS A 101 1.24 -2.81 3.10
N THR A 102 0.59 -2.69 4.25
CA THR A 102 0.79 -3.61 5.38
C THR A 102 0.40 -5.04 5.02
N LEU A 103 -0.74 -5.21 4.33
CA LEU A 103 -1.22 -6.51 3.89
C LEU A 103 -0.27 -7.13 2.85
N CYS A 104 0.10 -6.37 1.80
CA CYS A 104 1.05 -6.81 0.78
C CYS A 104 2.42 -7.16 1.38
N GLN A 105 2.92 -6.34 2.32
CA GLN A 105 4.19 -6.58 2.99
C GLN A 105 4.17 -7.88 3.80
N ARG A 106 3.04 -8.21 4.43
CA ARG A 106 2.91 -9.47 5.18
C ARG A 106 2.95 -10.68 4.25
N CYS A 107 2.24 -10.65 3.14
CA CYS A 107 2.34 -11.70 2.11
C CYS A 107 3.78 -11.84 1.58
N CYS A 108 4.44 -10.72 1.29
CA CYS A 108 5.82 -10.67 0.85
C CYS A 108 6.79 -11.33 1.86
N LEU A 109 6.62 -11.06 3.16
CA LEU A 109 7.44 -11.69 4.20
C LEU A 109 7.18 -13.20 4.34
N LEU A 110 5.93 -13.63 4.21
CA LEU A 110 5.59 -15.06 4.26
C LEU A 110 6.23 -15.82 3.08
N ILE A 111 6.11 -15.28 1.86
CA ILE A 111 6.76 -15.85 0.66
C ILE A 111 8.27 -15.92 0.87
N LYS A 112 8.88 -14.84 1.34
CA LYS A 112 10.33 -14.80 1.62
C LYS A 112 10.76 -15.87 2.62
N ASN A 113 9.98 -16.09 3.68
CA ASN A 113 10.28 -17.13 4.66
C ASN A 113 10.25 -18.53 4.02
N PHE A 114 9.28 -18.82 3.16
CA PHE A 114 9.25 -20.07 2.40
C PHE A 114 10.45 -20.19 1.45
N THR A 115 10.83 -19.12 0.76
CA THR A 115 12.05 -19.12 -0.07
C THR A 115 13.28 -19.51 0.75
N VAL A 116 13.43 -18.94 1.95
CA VAL A 116 14.54 -19.26 2.85
C VAL A 116 14.47 -20.70 3.37
N GLU A 117 13.28 -21.20 3.69
CA GLU A 117 13.06 -22.59 4.11
C GLU A 117 13.49 -23.57 3.01
N VAL A 118 13.03 -23.38 1.77
CA VAL A 118 13.40 -24.21 0.62
C VAL A 118 14.91 -24.18 0.35
N LEU A 119 15.54 -23.01 0.48
CA LEU A 119 16.99 -22.88 0.32
C LEU A 119 17.75 -23.72 1.35
N LYS A 120 17.33 -23.68 2.62
CA LYS A 120 17.99 -24.36 3.74
C LYS A 120 17.77 -25.86 3.76
N THR A 121 16.61 -26.34 3.34
CA THR A 121 16.30 -27.78 3.30
C THR A 121 17.26 -28.50 2.37
N SER A 122 17.78 -29.69 2.71
CA SER A 122 18.61 -30.46 1.77
C SER A 122 17.77 -31.08 0.65
N PRO A 123 18.31 -31.39 -0.54
CA PRO A 123 17.54 -32.07 -1.59
C PRO A 123 16.90 -33.38 -1.14
N ASN A 124 17.56 -34.13 -0.25
CA ASN A 124 17.03 -35.39 0.30
C ASN A 124 15.87 -35.17 1.27
N ALA A 125 15.93 -34.10 2.08
CA ALA A 125 14.86 -33.72 2.99
C ALA A 125 13.69 -32.99 2.29
N PHE A 126 13.87 -32.57 1.04
CA PHE A 126 12.86 -31.86 0.24
C PHE A 126 11.84 -32.82 -0.42
N GLY A 127 11.30 -33.73 0.39
CA GLY A 127 10.36 -34.78 0.00
C GLY A 127 9.03 -34.27 -0.57
N PRO A 128 8.19 -35.14 -1.16
CA PRO A 128 6.91 -34.75 -1.76
C PRO A 128 5.94 -34.20 -0.71
N SER A 129 6.00 -34.72 0.52
CA SER A 129 5.21 -34.23 1.65
C SER A 129 5.51 -32.76 1.97
N LEU A 130 6.79 -32.40 2.08
CA LEU A 130 7.22 -31.02 2.35
C LEU A 130 6.91 -30.08 1.18
N GLN A 131 7.11 -30.55 -0.05
CA GLN A 131 6.73 -29.79 -1.25
C GLN A 131 5.23 -29.47 -1.26
N MET A 132 4.39 -30.48 -1.01
CA MET A 132 2.94 -30.33 -0.95
C MET A 132 2.51 -29.40 0.17
N GLU A 133 3.17 -29.47 1.33
CA GLU A 133 2.92 -28.58 2.46
C GLU A 133 3.24 -27.12 2.10
N ILE A 134 4.42 -26.85 1.54
CA ILE A 134 4.82 -25.50 1.12
C ILE A 134 3.87 -24.97 0.03
N LEU A 135 3.52 -25.80 -0.95
CA LEU A 135 2.58 -25.43 -2.01
C LEU A 135 1.18 -25.13 -1.46
N ARG A 136 0.68 -25.93 -0.51
CA ARG A 136 -0.60 -25.67 0.16
C ARG A 136 -0.58 -24.33 0.91
N HIS A 137 0.51 -23.99 1.58
CA HIS A 137 0.63 -22.68 2.23
C HIS A 137 0.71 -21.55 1.21
N LYS A 138 1.41 -21.77 0.09
CA LYS A 138 1.51 -20.83 -1.01
C LYS A 138 0.13 -20.52 -1.61
N THR A 139 -0.70 -21.54 -1.86
CA THR A 139 -2.09 -21.34 -2.35
C THR A 139 -2.90 -20.46 -1.39
N LYS A 140 -2.78 -20.66 -0.07
CA LYS A 140 -3.46 -19.80 0.92
C LYS A 140 -3.01 -18.34 0.83
N ILE A 141 -1.74 -18.08 0.50
CA ILE A 141 -1.23 -16.73 0.30
C ILE A 141 -1.80 -16.13 -0.98
N ASP A 142 -1.89 -16.93 -2.05
CA ASP A 142 -2.48 -16.51 -3.32
C ASP A 142 -3.94 -16.11 -3.16
N ASP A 143 -4.75 -16.90 -2.43
CA ASP A 143 -6.13 -16.57 -2.11
C ASP A 143 -6.26 -15.24 -1.34
N VAL A 144 -5.29 -14.96 -0.46
CA VAL A 144 -5.24 -13.71 0.31
C VAL A 144 -4.84 -12.55 -0.59
N LEU A 145 -3.88 -12.74 -1.50
CA LEU A 145 -3.47 -11.72 -2.47
C LEU A 145 -4.59 -11.38 -3.45
N GLU A 146 -5.35 -12.38 -3.89
CA GLU A 146 -6.56 -12.18 -4.69
C GLU A 146 -7.61 -11.37 -3.91
N SER A 147 -7.88 -11.75 -2.65
CA SER A 147 -8.79 -11.00 -1.78
C SER A 147 -8.33 -9.54 -1.58
N ILE A 148 -7.01 -9.31 -1.44
CA ILE A 148 -6.42 -7.97 -1.35
C ILE A 148 -6.64 -7.21 -2.67
N HIS A 149 -6.34 -7.83 -3.81
CA HIS A 149 -6.51 -7.21 -5.12
C HIS A 149 -7.99 -6.83 -5.35
N GLU A 150 -8.93 -7.74 -5.10
CA GLU A 150 -10.36 -7.46 -5.21
C GLU A 150 -10.81 -6.34 -4.29
N THR A 151 -10.27 -6.27 -3.06
CA THR A 151 -10.62 -5.22 -2.09
C THR A 151 -10.10 -3.86 -2.54
N PHE A 152 -8.83 -3.81 -2.93
CA PHE A 152 -8.05 -2.57 -3.09
C PHE A 152 -7.80 -2.14 -4.54
N SER A 153 -8.17 -2.89 -5.56
CA SER A 153 -7.98 -2.51 -6.99
C SER A 153 -8.53 -1.11 -7.29
N LEU A 154 -9.81 -0.88 -6.98
CA LEU A 154 -10.44 0.42 -7.18
C LEU A 154 -9.90 1.51 -6.22
N PRO A 155 -9.80 1.29 -4.89
CA PRO A 155 -9.18 2.26 -3.99
C PRO A 155 -7.76 2.67 -4.39
N SER A 156 -6.91 1.70 -4.75
CA SER A 156 -5.52 1.94 -5.17
C SER A 156 -5.45 2.76 -6.45
N PHE A 157 -6.31 2.49 -7.44
CA PHE A 157 -6.43 3.33 -8.63
C PHE A 157 -6.73 4.78 -8.27
N PHE A 158 -7.76 5.04 -7.45
CA PHE A 158 -8.09 6.41 -7.01
C PHE A 158 -6.97 7.06 -6.20
N ILE A 159 -6.29 6.32 -5.34
CA ILE A 159 -5.13 6.79 -4.58
C ILE A 159 -4.03 7.26 -5.54
N PHE A 160 -3.65 6.43 -6.51
CA PHE A 160 -2.62 6.77 -7.50
C PHE A 160 -3.01 7.97 -8.35
N THR A 161 -4.25 8.01 -8.86
CA THR A 161 -4.76 9.13 -9.65
C THR A 161 -4.76 10.41 -8.83
N THR A 162 -5.25 10.39 -7.60
CA THR A 162 -5.32 11.59 -6.73
C THR A 162 -3.94 12.13 -6.42
N HIS A 163 -2.99 11.25 -6.07
CA HIS A 163 -1.60 11.66 -5.81
C HIS A 163 -0.87 12.13 -7.08
N PHE A 164 -1.17 11.55 -8.25
CA PHE A 164 -0.63 12.02 -9.53
C PHE A 164 -1.16 13.42 -9.88
N LEU A 165 -2.48 13.61 -9.83
CA LEU A 165 -3.12 14.90 -10.10
C LEU A 165 -2.66 15.98 -9.11
N THR A 166 -2.49 15.63 -7.83
CA THR A 166 -1.96 16.55 -6.82
C THR A 166 -0.55 17.02 -7.18
N ARG A 167 0.32 16.11 -7.64
CA ARG A 167 1.67 16.47 -8.06
C ARG A 167 1.68 17.30 -9.34
N ALA A 168 0.84 16.96 -10.32
CA ALA A 168 0.67 17.76 -11.53
C ALA A 168 0.19 19.18 -11.20
N ASN A 169 -0.75 19.32 -10.27
CA ASN A 169 -1.25 20.62 -9.80
C ASN A 169 -0.15 21.43 -9.09
N ILE A 170 0.68 20.80 -8.25
CA ILE A 170 1.82 21.46 -7.60
C ILE A 170 2.84 21.94 -8.64
N ILE A 171 3.16 21.11 -9.63
CA ILE A 171 4.07 21.50 -10.73
C ILE A 171 3.48 22.67 -11.50
N GLY A 172 2.17 22.63 -11.80
CA GLY A 172 1.46 23.76 -12.43
C GLY A 172 1.60 25.05 -11.62
N TRP A 173 1.43 24.99 -10.30
CA TRP A 173 1.62 26.15 -9.43
C TRP A 173 3.07 26.67 -9.46
N LEU A 174 4.06 25.79 -9.46
CA LEU A 174 5.47 26.18 -9.55
C LEU A 174 5.85 26.78 -10.91
N LEU A 175 5.16 26.40 -11.98
CA LEU A 175 5.37 26.95 -13.33
C LEU A 175 4.63 28.28 -13.55
N CYS A 176 3.48 28.48 -12.90
CA CYS A 176 2.64 29.67 -13.08
C CYS A 176 2.96 30.84 -12.14
N PHE A 177 3.64 30.58 -11.02
CA PHE A 177 3.97 31.62 -10.04
C PHE A 177 5.47 31.71 -9.85
N ASP A 178 6.01 32.93 -9.93
CA ASP A 178 7.40 33.18 -9.53
C ASP A 178 7.57 32.90 -8.03
N LEU A 179 8.72 32.33 -7.67
CA LEU A 179 9.05 32.02 -6.27
C LEU A 179 9.03 33.27 -5.36
N ALA A 180 9.24 34.46 -5.94
CA ALA A 180 9.17 35.73 -5.23
C ALA A 180 7.74 36.10 -4.78
N ASP A 181 6.72 35.65 -5.49
CA ASP A 181 5.31 35.91 -5.19
C ASP A 181 4.69 34.82 -4.29
N TYR A 182 5.48 33.81 -3.91
CA TYR A 182 5.01 32.65 -3.17
C TYR A 182 4.72 33.00 -1.71
N LYS A 183 3.43 33.14 -1.38
CA LYS A 183 3.00 33.45 -0.01
C LYS A 183 3.31 32.28 0.94
N PRO A 184 3.58 32.53 2.24
CA PRO A 184 3.92 31.48 3.21
C PRO A 184 2.92 30.32 3.31
N HIS A 185 1.62 30.60 3.19
CA HIS A 185 0.58 29.57 3.21
C HIS A 185 0.60 28.68 1.94
N MET A 186 0.96 29.25 0.78
CA MET A 186 1.11 28.48 -0.47
C MET A 186 2.32 27.54 -0.35
N PHE A 187 3.43 28.04 0.19
CA PHE A 187 4.62 27.23 0.46
C PHE A 187 4.31 26.06 1.39
N THR A 188 3.59 26.34 2.48
CA THR A 188 3.13 25.33 3.45
C THR A 188 2.26 24.26 2.79
N GLN A 189 1.32 24.65 1.91
CA GLN A 189 0.48 23.70 1.17
C GLN A 189 1.31 22.84 0.21
N THR A 190 2.19 23.46 -0.57
CA THR A 190 3.02 22.77 -1.55
C THR A 190 3.92 21.72 -0.90
N ILE A 191 4.60 22.07 0.20
CA ILE A 191 5.42 21.10 0.94
C ILE A 191 4.55 19.98 1.50
N PHE A 192 3.44 20.31 2.14
CA PHE A 192 2.60 19.31 2.81
C PHE A 192 2.01 18.31 1.81
N PHE A 193 1.33 18.78 0.76
CA PHE A 193 0.73 17.92 -0.24
C PHE A 193 1.77 17.23 -1.11
N GLY A 194 2.87 17.91 -1.45
CA GLY A 194 3.96 17.35 -2.26
C GLY A 194 4.68 16.21 -1.57
N SER A 195 5.13 16.42 -0.32
CA SER A 195 5.82 15.40 0.46
C SER A 195 4.94 14.18 0.74
N ASN A 196 3.66 14.39 1.10
CA ASN A 196 2.71 13.30 1.32
C ASN A 196 2.45 12.51 0.04
N ALA A 197 2.23 13.18 -1.10
CA ALA A 197 1.94 12.50 -2.35
C ALA A 197 3.14 11.73 -2.89
N PHE A 198 4.33 12.31 -2.80
CA PHE A 198 5.56 11.64 -3.22
C PHE A 198 5.87 10.44 -2.30
N GLY A 199 5.87 10.66 -0.99
CA GLY A 199 6.17 9.63 0.00
C GLY A 199 5.21 8.43 -0.09
N CYS A 200 3.91 8.69 -0.20
CA CYS A 200 2.90 7.63 -0.31
C CYS A 200 3.12 6.76 -1.56
N ILE A 201 3.35 7.37 -2.72
CA ILE A 201 3.58 6.64 -3.96
C ILE A 201 4.86 5.83 -3.90
N VAL A 202 5.96 6.41 -3.44
CA VAL A 202 7.25 5.71 -3.36
C VAL A 202 7.15 4.49 -2.43
N VAL A 203 6.55 4.65 -1.26
CA VAL A 203 6.37 3.54 -0.30
C VAL A 203 5.46 2.47 -0.89
N THR A 204 4.35 2.86 -1.50
CA THR A 204 3.39 1.91 -2.09
C THR A 204 4.02 1.13 -3.24
N LEU A 205 4.67 1.81 -4.19
CA LEU A 205 5.36 1.16 -5.31
C LEU A 205 6.47 0.23 -4.83
N ARG A 206 7.25 0.62 -3.82
CA ARG A 206 8.31 -0.22 -3.27
C ARG A 206 7.77 -1.51 -2.67
N ILE A 207 6.67 -1.43 -1.91
CA ILE A 207 6.10 -2.59 -1.22
C ILE A 207 5.37 -3.50 -2.22
N VAL A 208 4.49 -2.92 -3.03
CA VAL A 208 3.67 -3.66 -4.00
C VAL A 208 4.53 -4.21 -5.12
N GLY A 209 5.47 -3.42 -5.65
CA GLY A 209 6.43 -3.86 -6.67
C GLY A 209 7.45 -4.87 -6.16
N GLY A 210 7.72 -4.92 -4.84
CA GLY A 210 8.57 -5.95 -4.24
C GLY A 210 7.91 -7.34 -4.16
N LEU A 211 6.58 -7.41 -4.11
CA LEU A 211 5.84 -8.67 -4.03
C LEU A 211 6.07 -9.60 -5.23
N PRO A 212 5.91 -9.18 -6.51
CA PRO A 212 6.15 -10.05 -7.66
C PRO A 212 7.61 -10.49 -7.75
N VAL A 213 8.56 -9.67 -7.31
CA VAL A 213 9.99 -10.03 -7.24
C VAL A 213 10.20 -11.21 -6.29
N GLN A 214 9.64 -11.13 -5.07
CA GLN A 214 9.74 -12.23 -4.10
C GLN A 214 8.99 -13.48 -4.56
N MET A 215 7.86 -13.32 -5.25
CA MET A 215 7.11 -14.43 -5.83
C MET A 215 7.93 -15.18 -6.89
N LYS A 216 8.60 -14.44 -7.77
CA LYS A 216 9.49 -14.99 -8.79
C LYS A 216 10.67 -15.72 -8.14
N GLU A 217 11.32 -15.09 -7.17
CA GLU A 217 12.44 -15.68 -6.43
C GLU A 217 12.05 -17.01 -5.76
N PHE A 218 10.89 -17.05 -5.09
CA PHE A 218 10.35 -18.27 -4.51
C PHE A 218 10.19 -19.37 -5.56
N ARG A 219 9.54 -19.08 -6.69
CA ARG A 219 9.31 -20.05 -7.77
C ARG A 219 10.62 -20.60 -8.32
N ASP A 220 11.58 -19.72 -8.61
CA ASP A 220 12.87 -20.10 -9.18
C ASP A 220 13.65 -21.00 -8.22
N VAL A 221 13.66 -20.66 -6.93
CA VAL A 221 14.28 -21.46 -5.86
C VAL A 221 13.59 -22.81 -5.70
N PHE A 222 12.26 -22.83 -5.65
CA PHE A 222 11.46 -24.04 -5.50
C PHE A 222 11.67 -24.99 -6.68
N TYR A 223 11.64 -24.48 -7.91
CA TYR A 223 11.86 -25.27 -9.11
C TYR A 223 13.28 -25.84 -9.16
N LYS A 224 14.30 -25.00 -8.92
CA LYS A 224 15.69 -25.45 -8.88
C LYS A 224 15.90 -26.55 -7.83
N LYS A 225 15.28 -26.42 -6.66
CA LYS A 225 15.39 -27.42 -5.59
C LYS A 225 14.69 -28.72 -5.93
N SER A 226 13.48 -28.63 -6.49
CA SER A 226 12.72 -29.79 -6.97
C SER A 226 13.49 -30.55 -8.03
N HIS A 227 14.07 -29.83 -9.00
CA HIS A 227 14.90 -30.41 -10.06
C HIS A 227 16.17 -31.08 -9.52
N LEU A 228 16.87 -30.44 -8.58
CA LEU A 228 18.05 -31.05 -7.93
C LEU A 228 17.70 -32.34 -7.20
N ARG A 229 16.55 -32.37 -6.50
CA ARG A 229 16.08 -33.61 -5.87
C ARG A 229 15.78 -34.68 -6.92
N LEU A 230 15.12 -34.35 -8.02
CA LEU A 230 14.87 -35.30 -9.11
C LEU A 230 16.17 -35.86 -9.69
N LEU A 231 17.23 -35.07 -9.81
CA LEU A 231 18.53 -35.59 -10.28
C LEU A 231 19.21 -36.52 -9.25
N ILE A 232 19.06 -36.24 -7.96
CA ILE A 232 19.71 -37.01 -6.88
C ILE A 232 18.92 -38.29 -6.56
N VAL A 233 17.58 -38.19 -6.50
CA VAL A 233 16.66 -39.26 -6.11
C VAL A 233 16.12 -40.02 -7.32
N GLY A 234 16.09 -39.42 -8.52
CA GLY A 234 15.59 -40.04 -9.75
C GLY A 234 16.40 -41.20 -10.30
N ASN A 235 17.46 -41.63 -9.59
CA ASN A 235 18.02 -42.98 -9.74
C ASN A 235 17.18 -44.06 -9.02
N MET A 236 16.11 -43.69 -8.31
CA MET A 236 15.20 -44.56 -7.56
C MET A 236 13.74 -44.13 -7.82
N ASP A 237 13.13 -44.70 -8.85
CA ASP A 237 11.68 -44.95 -9.01
C ASP A 237 10.63 -43.85 -8.67
N GLU A 238 10.61 -42.69 -9.33
CA GLU A 238 9.41 -41.81 -9.31
C GLU A 238 9.11 -41.16 -10.69
N PRO A 239 8.43 -41.86 -11.62
CA PRO A 239 8.08 -41.34 -12.94
C PRO A 239 6.84 -40.42 -12.97
N GLN A 240 6.01 -40.38 -11.91
CA GLN A 240 4.74 -39.64 -11.92
C GLN A 240 4.88 -38.13 -11.63
N LEU A 241 5.81 -37.72 -10.76
CA LEU A 241 6.05 -36.30 -10.42
C LEU A 241 6.66 -35.51 -11.59
N LYS A 242 7.34 -36.20 -12.52
CA LYS A 242 7.97 -35.63 -13.71
C LYS A 242 6.95 -34.97 -14.67
N ARG A 243 5.72 -35.48 -14.72
CA ARG A 243 4.69 -34.98 -15.65
C ARG A 243 4.02 -33.70 -15.14
N GLU A 244 3.68 -33.64 -13.85
CA GLU A 244 2.97 -32.48 -13.28
C GLU A 244 3.84 -31.23 -13.10
N LEU A 245 5.15 -31.38 -12.90
CA LEU A 245 6.07 -30.24 -12.70
C LEU A 245 6.61 -29.64 -14.02
N LEU A 246 6.68 -30.42 -15.10
CA LEU A 246 7.12 -29.96 -16.42
C LEU A 246 5.98 -29.37 -17.26
N ASP A 247 4.72 -29.70 -16.95
CA ASP A 247 3.53 -29.19 -17.65
C ASP A 247 3.01 -27.86 -17.09
N MET A 248 3.72 -27.18 -16.17
CA MET A 248 3.34 -25.81 -15.82
C MET A 248 3.61 -24.91 -17.03
N PRO A 249 2.57 -24.35 -17.69
CA PRO A 249 2.79 -23.51 -18.85
C PRO A 249 3.56 -22.27 -18.39
N GLU A 250 4.58 -21.89 -19.15
CA GLU A 250 5.09 -20.52 -19.13
C GLU A 250 3.92 -19.62 -19.51
N VAL A 251 3.17 -19.15 -18.50
CA VAL A 251 2.23 -18.06 -18.69
C VAL A 251 3.09 -16.79 -18.67
N PRO A 252 3.39 -16.17 -19.82
CA PRO A 252 3.94 -14.82 -19.79
C PRO A 252 2.86 -13.96 -19.15
N LEU A 253 3.12 -13.46 -17.94
CA LEU A 253 2.41 -12.28 -17.46
C LEU A 253 2.83 -11.11 -18.35
N THR A 254 2.21 -11.02 -19.53
CA THR A 254 2.08 -9.77 -20.27
C THR A 254 1.17 -8.87 -19.43
N GLY A 255 1.70 -7.70 -19.08
CA GLY A 255 1.02 -6.74 -18.24
C GLY A 255 -0.18 -6.11 -18.94
N CYS A 256 -1.23 -5.91 -18.15
CA CYS A 256 -2.13 -4.76 -18.23
C CYS A 256 -2.18 -4.14 -16.84
#